data_AF-A0A2J8DXX3-F1
#
_entry.id   AF-A0A2J8DXX3-F1
#
_cell.length_a   1.000
_cell.length_b   1.000
_cell.length_c   1.000
_cell.angle_alpha   90.00
_cell.angle_beta   90.00
_cell.angle_gamma   90.00
#
_symmetry.space_group_name_H-M   'P 1'
#
loop_
_entity.id
_entity.type
_entity.pdbx_description
1 polymer ?
#
loop_
_entity_poly.entity_id
_entity_poly.type
_entity_poly.pdbx_seq_one_letter_code
_entity_poly.pdbx_strand_id
1 'polypeptide(L)'
;MKVGLAHHFVLHLAMGLAGFHLAYLNSHDHDRQAHYLSAARCHVSSGLAEVARTLPNCDESNCGAVYLASLLVSYCSYAAGPSSPNDLFVYSVGNDTSQHRPALISGTRLLRKSYRHDCLFSGLMEPFGPTTYFSVDPRPTYLCHGFPRIDWVRPFEELRELIGSLDGPNFSVYNQAVDGLEVVYDATYGRGNDTYDGDKSNKMAVPHGR
;
A
#
# COMPACT_ATOMS: atom_id res chain seq x y z
N MET A 1 -11.14 13.10 -2.76
CA MET A 1 -12.16 13.67 -1.85
C MET A 1 -13.59 13.22 -2.18
N LYS A 2 -14.02 13.22 -3.46
CA LYS A 2 -15.40 12.84 -3.86
C LYS A 2 -15.86 11.46 -3.36
N VAL A 3 -15.03 10.42 -3.49
CA VAL A 3 -15.36 9.05 -2.99
C VAL A 3 -15.58 9.06 -1.47
N GLY A 4 -14.74 9.75 -0.71
CA GLY A 4 -14.87 9.83 0.76
C GLY A 4 -16.12 10.57 1.22
N LEU A 5 -16.60 11.55 0.46
CA LEU A 5 -17.87 12.24 0.74
C LEU A 5 -19.08 11.37 0.41
N ALA A 6 -18.98 10.50 -0.58
CA ALA A 6 -20.03 9.53 -0.91
C ALA A 6 -20.03 8.32 0.04
N HIS A 7 -18.86 7.96 0.57
CA HIS A 7 -18.65 6.79 1.43
C HIS A 7 -17.80 7.19 2.65
N HIS A 8 -18.47 7.52 3.77
CA HIS A 8 -17.80 8.04 4.97
C HIS A 8 -16.72 7.10 5.52
N PHE A 9 -16.90 5.79 5.40
CA PHE A 9 -15.87 4.83 5.78
C PHE A 9 -14.53 5.04 5.04
N VAL A 10 -14.56 5.42 3.76
CA VAL A 10 -13.35 5.74 2.99
C VAL A 10 -12.69 7.01 3.55
N LEU A 11 -13.48 8.03 3.87
CA LEU A 11 -12.98 9.27 4.46
C LEU A 11 -12.34 9.02 5.83
N HIS A 12 -13.00 8.27 6.70
CA HIS A 12 -12.46 7.87 8.00
C HIS A 12 -11.11 7.17 7.84
N LEU A 13 -11.00 6.18 6.96
CA LEU A 13 -9.74 5.46 6.76
C LEU A 13 -8.64 6.34 6.16
N ALA A 14 -8.97 7.25 5.24
CA ALA A 14 -8.01 8.21 4.68
C ALA A 14 -7.49 9.19 5.75
N MET A 15 -8.36 9.69 6.63
CA MET A 15 -7.96 10.53 7.77
C MET A 15 -7.13 9.75 8.79
N GLY A 16 -7.45 8.47 9.00
CA GLY A 16 -6.63 7.57 9.81
C GLY A 16 -5.20 7.47 9.29
N LEU A 17 -5.04 7.20 8.00
CA LEU A 17 -3.73 7.12 7.34
C LEU A 17 -2.97 8.46 7.42
N ALA A 18 -3.65 9.58 7.17
CA ALA A 18 -3.06 10.90 7.30
C ALA A 18 -2.60 11.18 8.74
N GLY A 19 -3.38 10.77 9.75
CA GLY A 19 -3.00 10.88 11.15
C GLY A 19 -1.72 10.10 11.50
N PHE A 20 -1.58 8.86 10.99
CA PHE A 20 -0.33 8.11 11.17
C PHE A 20 0.86 8.80 10.50
N HIS A 21 0.69 9.32 9.28
CA HIS A 21 1.74 10.04 8.59
C HIS A 21 2.15 11.33 9.33
N LEU A 22 1.18 12.10 9.84
CA LEU A 22 1.45 13.28 10.66
C LEU A 22 2.18 12.92 11.96
N ALA A 23 1.82 11.81 12.61
CA ALA A 23 2.55 11.33 13.78
C ALA A 23 4.00 10.97 13.47
N TYR A 24 4.27 10.38 12.30
CA TYR A 24 5.63 10.09 11.84
C TYR A 24 6.45 11.38 11.64
N LEU A 25 5.87 12.40 11.00
CA LEU A 25 6.53 13.68 10.77
C LEU A 25 6.78 14.49 12.06
N ASN A 26 5.95 14.29 13.09
CA ASN A 26 6.04 14.99 14.38
C ASN A 26 6.70 14.11 15.47
N SER A 27 7.57 13.18 15.11
CA SER A 27 8.24 12.26 16.05
C SER A 27 9.12 12.96 17.12
N HIS A 28 9.47 14.23 16.89
CA HIS A 28 10.22 15.07 17.82
C HIS A 28 9.34 15.74 18.89
N ASP A 29 8.02 15.80 18.70
CA ASP A 29 7.05 16.39 19.63
C ASP A 29 6.09 15.29 20.10
N HIS A 30 6.37 14.74 21.29
CA HIS A 30 5.62 13.60 21.82
C HIS A 30 4.13 13.88 22.03
N ASP A 31 3.76 15.11 22.42
CA ASP A 31 2.35 15.46 22.67
C ASP A 31 1.58 15.53 21.35
N ARG A 32 2.16 16.17 20.33
CA ARG A 32 1.56 16.19 18.97
C ARG A 32 1.52 14.81 18.36
N GLN A 33 2.58 14.04 18.49
CA GLN A 33 2.65 12.67 18.01
C GLN A 33 1.53 11.82 18.65
N ALA A 34 1.40 11.87 19.98
CA ALA A 34 0.35 11.15 20.71
C ALA A 34 -1.05 11.60 20.29
N HIS A 35 -1.26 12.90 20.10
CA HIS A 35 -2.52 13.46 19.59
C HIS A 35 -2.89 12.88 18.21
N TYR A 36 -1.95 12.92 17.25
CA TYR A 36 -2.18 12.39 15.91
C TYR A 36 -2.40 10.87 15.90
N LEU A 37 -1.67 10.11 16.72
CA LEU A 37 -1.89 8.66 16.86
C LEU A 37 -3.27 8.34 17.43
N SER A 38 -3.73 9.10 18.43
CA SER A 38 -5.06 8.94 19.00
C SER A 38 -6.16 9.23 17.97
N ALA A 39 -6.05 10.37 17.27
CA ALA A 39 -6.97 10.73 16.19
C ALA A 39 -6.98 9.68 15.06
N ALA A 40 -5.80 9.20 14.66
CA ALA A 40 -5.66 8.17 13.64
C ALA A 40 -6.41 6.89 14.01
N ARG A 41 -6.19 6.39 15.24
CA ARG A 41 -6.85 5.18 15.76
C ARG A 41 -8.37 5.35 15.85
N CYS A 42 -8.85 6.52 16.28
CA CYS A 42 -10.27 6.84 16.31
C CYS A 42 -10.90 6.73 14.92
N HIS A 43 -10.30 7.40 13.94
CA HIS A 43 -10.76 7.38 12.55
C HIS A 43 -10.72 5.97 11.94
N VAL A 44 -9.65 5.20 12.17
CA VAL A 44 -9.55 3.80 11.69
C VAL A 44 -10.63 2.93 12.29
N SER A 45 -10.88 3.04 13.60
CA SER A 45 -11.93 2.28 14.29
C SER A 45 -13.33 2.58 13.72
N SER A 46 -13.66 3.86 13.53
CA SER A 46 -14.92 4.27 12.91
C SER A 46 -15.07 3.75 11.48
N GLY A 47 -14.02 3.91 10.66
CA GLY A 47 -14.04 3.44 9.27
C GLY A 47 -14.18 1.92 9.18
N LEU A 48 -13.45 1.17 10.00
CA LEU A 48 -13.52 -0.30 10.01
C LEU A 48 -14.90 -0.81 10.45
N ALA A 49 -15.50 -0.19 11.46
CA ALA A 49 -16.85 -0.54 11.90
C ALA A 49 -17.90 -0.32 10.81
N GLU A 50 -17.76 0.74 10.01
CA GLU A 50 -18.65 1.00 8.88
C GLU A 50 -18.40 0.06 7.70
N VAL A 51 -17.13 -0.23 7.34
CA VAL A 51 -16.79 -1.26 6.34
C VAL A 51 -17.41 -2.60 6.70
N ALA A 52 -17.31 -3.03 7.97
CA ALA A 52 -17.87 -4.29 8.43
C ALA A 52 -19.40 -4.35 8.28
N ARG A 53 -20.11 -3.23 8.38
CA ARG A 53 -21.55 -3.13 8.14
C ARG A 53 -21.90 -3.12 6.65
N THR A 54 -21.04 -2.56 5.81
CA THR A 54 -21.25 -2.49 4.35
C THR A 54 -20.93 -3.82 3.66
N LEU A 55 -19.94 -4.57 4.16
CA LEU A 55 -19.41 -5.77 3.52
C LEU A 55 -20.47 -6.83 3.14
N PRO A 56 -21.49 -7.14 3.97
CA PRO A 56 -22.54 -8.11 3.61
C PRO A 56 -23.39 -7.69 2.41
N ASN A 57 -23.47 -6.39 2.13
CA ASN A 57 -24.23 -5.80 1.04
C ASN A 57 -23.29 -5.26 -0.06
N CYS A 58 -22.11 -5.86 -0.19
CA CYS A 58 -21.14 -5.47 -1.22
C CYS A 58 -21.63 -5.94 -2.60
N ASP A 59 -21.87 -4.99 -3.50
CA ASP A 59 -22.39 -5.23 -4.85
C ASP A 59 -21.67 -4.34 -5.88
N GLU A 60 -22.07 -4.41 -7.14
CA GLU A 60 -21.43 -3.64 -8.21
C GLU A 60 -21.50 -2.12 -8.01
N SER A 61 -22.45 -1.60 -7.23
CA SER A 61 -22.63 -0.17 -6.98
C SER A 61 -21.65 0.39 -5.94
N ASN A 62 -21.14 -0.46 -5.03
CA ASN A 62 -20.29 -0.04 -3.91
C ASN A 62 -18.95 -0.81 -3.82
N CYS A 63 -18.74 -1.84 -4.64
CA CYS A 63 -17.57 -2.71 -4.60
C CYS A 63 -16.25 -1.93 -4.76
N GLY A 64 -16.22 -0.90 -5.61
CA GLY A 64 -15.04 -0.05 -5.78
C GLY A 64 -14.67 0.71 -4.50
N ALA A 65 -15.66 1.24 -3.77
CA ALA A 65 -15.43 1.92 -2.49
C ALA A 65 -14.98 0.93 -1.41
N VAL A 66 -15.59 -0.26 -1.33
CA VAL A 66 -15.17 -1.34 -0.41
C VAL A 66 -13.75 -1.81 -0.72
N TYR A 67 -13.41 -1.94 -2.01
CA TYR A 67 -12.06 -2.24 -2.45
C TYR A 67 -11.05 -1.17 -2.02
N LEU A 68 -11.36 0.11 -2.24
CA LEU A 68 -10.50 1.21 -1.79
C LEU A 68 -10.35 1.24 -0.26
N ALA A 69 -11.43 0.97 0.48
CA ALA A 69 -11.37 0.86 1.92
C ALA A 69 -10.48 -0.30 2.38
N SER A 70 -10.51 -1.45 1.71
CA SER A 70 -9.64 -2.58 2.04
C SER A 70 -8.14 -2.26 1.86
N LEU A 71 -7.81 -1.48 0.83
CA LEU A 71 -6.45 -0.94 0.64
C LEU A 71 -6.06 0.00 1.78
N LEU A 72 -6.93 0.96 2.11
CA LEU A 72 -6.67 1.92 3.18
C LEU A 72 -6.55 1.25 4.56
N VAL A 73 -7.37 0.23 4.85
CA VAL A 73 -7.26 -0.58 6.08
C VAL A 73 -5.89 -1.27 6.12
N SER A 74 -5.46 -1.85 5.00
CA SER A 74 -4.14 -2.47 4.89
C SER A 74 -3.03 -1.44 5.19
N TYR A 75 -3.06 -0.27 4.54
CA TYR A 75 -2.07 0.79 4.80
C TYR A 75 -2.10 1.29 6.24
N CYS A 76 -3.28 1.50 6.83
CA CYS A 76 -3.40 1.89 8.23
C CYS A 76 -2.82 0.83 9.18
N SER A 77 -3.04 -0.45 8.88
CA SER A 77 -2.51 -1.55 9.69
C SER A 77 -0.97 -1.61 9.67
N TYR A 78 -0.35 -1.30 8.53
CA TYR A 78 1.11 -1.16 8.44
C TYR A 78 1.61 0.13 9.09
N ALA A 79 0.95 1.26 8.85
CA ALA A 79 1.34 2.56 9.39
C ALA A 79 1.20 2.64 10.92
N ALA A 80 0.32 1.83 11.52
CA ALA A 80 0.19 1.71 12.97
C ALA A 80 1.43 1.12 13.65
N GLY A 81 2.34 0.51 12.89
CA GLY A 81 3.53 -0.15 13.43
C GLY A 81 3.24 -1.54 14.01
N PRO A 82 4.26 -2.17 14.62
CA PRO A 82 4.11 -3.47 15.25
C PRO A 82 3.29 -3.34 16.55
N SER A 83 2.36 -4.27 16.77
CA SER A 83 1.49 -4.28 17.95
C SER A 83 2.20 -4.82 19.19
N SER A 84 3.32 -5.52 19.01
CA SER A 84 4.16 -6.06 20.07
C SER A 84 5.61 -6.20 19.59
N PRO A 85 6.59 -6.37 20.50
CA PRO A 85 7.99 -6.63 20.12
C PRO A 85 8.18 -7.88 19.25
N ASN A 86 7.23 -8.82 19.28
CA ASN A 86 7.26 -10.06 18.53
C ASN A 86 6.52 -9.96 17.19
N ASP A 87 5.84 -8.85 16.92
CA ASP A 87 5.07 -8.63 15.71
C ASP A 87 6.00 -8.16 14.58
N LEU A 88 6.44 -9.09 13.73
CA LEU A 88 7.24 -8.84 12.54
C LEU A 88 6.38 -8.41 11.34
N PHE A 89 5.20 -7.82 11.58
CA PHE A 89 4.19 -7.36 10.62
C PHE A 89 3.49 -8.44 9.79
N VAL A 90 4.25 -9.42 9.29
CA VAL A 90 3.78 -10.56 8.50
C VAL A 90 3.62 -11.80 9.37
N TYR A 91 4.40 -11.89 10.45
CA TYR A 91 4.44 -13.02 11.36
C TYR A 91 4.65 -12.54 12.80
N SER A 92 3.97 -13.15 13.75
CA SER A 92 4.22 -12.92 15.18
C SER A 92 5.07 -14.07 15.71
N VAL A 93 6.19 -13.77 16.36
CA VAL A 93 7.05 -14.78 16.99
C VAL A 93 6.39 -15.25 18.29
N GLY A 94 5.91 -16.49 18.32
CA GLY A 94 5.21 -17.08 19.47
C GLY A 94 3.81 -17.59 19.12
N ASN A 95 3.07 -18.05 20.13
CA ASN A 95 1.76 -18.69 19.95
C ASN A 95 0.59 -17.68 19.79
N ASP A 96 0.89 -16.39 19.66
CA ASP A 96 -0.11 -15.34 19.48
C ASP A 96 -0.59 -15.31 18.03
N THR A 97 -1.88 -15.57 17.85
CA THR A 97 -2.58 -15.73 16.58
C THR A 97 -2.83 -14.42 15.82
N SER A 98 -2.00 -13.39 15.99
CA SER A 98 -2.23 -12.05 15.45
C SER A 98 -1.89 -11.91 13.94
N GLN A 99 -2.23 -12.91 13.11
CA GLN A 99 -2.01 -12.92 11.65
C GLN A 99 -2.98 -12.02 10.86
N HIS A 100 -3.36 -10.87 11.41
CA HIS A 100 -4.40 -10.02 10.83
C HIS A 100 -3.94 -9.29 9.56
N ARG A 101 -2.67 -8.87 9.43
CA ARG A 101 -2.21 -8.08 8.27
C ARG A 101 -2.12 -8.87 6.96
N PRO A 102 -1.56 -10.10 6.93
CA PRO A 102 -1.59 -10.93 5.72
C PRO A 102 -3.02 -11.27 5.28
N ALA A 103 -3.94 -11.43 6.24
CA ALA A 103 -5.36 -11.64 5.96
C ALA A 103 -6.00 -10.41 5.28
N LEU A 104 -5.61 -9.19 5.67
CA LEU A 104 -6.07 -7.94 5.02
C LEU A 104 -5.62 -7.84 3.55
N ILE A 105 -4.34 -8.15 3.27
CA ILE A 105 -3.84 -8.20 1.89
C ILE A 105 -4.59 -9.26 1.08
N SER A 106 -4.79 -10.43 1.68
CA SER A 106 -5.51 -11.53 1.04
C SER A 106 -6.97 -11.16 0.74
N GLY A 107 -7.65 -10.50 1.68
CA GLY A 107 -9.01 -9.99 1.50
C GLY A 107 -9.11 -8.94 0.40
N THR A 108 -8.16 -8.00 0.36
CA THR A 108 -8.06 -7.00 -0.72
C THR A 108 -7.86 -7.66 -2.09
N ARG A 109 -7.01 -8.70 -2.16
CA ARG A 109 -6.80 -9.47 -3.39
C ARG A 109 -8.04 -10.26 -3.80
N LEU A 110 -8.78 -10.79 -2.83
CA LEU A 110 -10.05 -11.48 -3.08
C LEU A 110 -11.07 -10.53 -3.69
N LEU A 111 -11.30 -9.35 -3.09
CA LEU A 111 -12.20 -8.32 -3.62
C LEU A 111 -11.86 -7.95 -5.06
N ARG A 112 -10.56 -7.73 -5.35
CA ARG A 112 -10.10 -7.44 -6.72
C ARG A 112 -10.41 -8.55 -7.72
N LYS A 113 -10.43 -9.81 -7.29
CA LYS A 113 -10.72 -10.97 -8.15
C LYS A 113 -12.22 -11.26 -8.26
N SER A 114 -12.99 -10.92 -7.23
CA SER A 114 -14.43 -11.20 -7.15
C SER A 114 -15.27 -10.28 -8.03
N TYR A 115 -14.80 -9.07 -8.31
CA TYR A 115 -15.51 -8.11 -9.15
C TYR A 115 -14.78 -7.85 -10.46
N ARG A 116 -15.54 -7.57 -11.51
CA ARG A 116 -14.98 -7.17 -12.79
C ARG A 116 -14.28 -5.82 -12.66
N HIS A 117 -13.31 -5.63 -13.55
CA HIS A 117 -12.49 -4.43 -13.60
C HIS A 117 -13.31 -3.15 -13.75
N ASP A 118 -14.24 -3.16 -14.70
CA ASP A 118 -15.12 -2.05 -15.02
C ASP A 118 -16.08 -1.71 -13.88
N CYS A 119 -16.50 -2.70 -13.08
CA CYS A 119 -17.30 -2.46 -11.88
C CYS A 119 -16.47 -1.75 -10.80
N LEU A 120 -15.27 -2.26 -10.50
CA LEU A 120 -14.39 -1.72 -9.44
C LEU A 120 -13.95 -0.28 -9.68
N PHE A 121 -13.72 0.08 -10.94
CA PHE A 121 -13.21 1.38 -11.35
C PHE A 121 -14.24 2.17 -12.16
N SER A 122 -15.51 2.07 -11.80
CA SER A 122 -16.60 2.88 -12.37
C SER A 122 -16.88 4.16 -11.57
N GLY A 123 -17.51 5.15 -12.20
CA GLY A 123 -18.04 6.34 -11.52
C GLY A 123 -16.97 7.09 -10.72
N LEU A 124 -17.18 7.25 -9.41
CA LEU A 124 -16.22 7.97 -8.55
C LEU A 124 -14.88 7.23 -8.38
N MET A 125 -14.82 5.94 -8.75
CA MET A 125 -13.62 5.11 -8.68
C MET A 125 -12.80 5.09 -9.97
N GLU A 126 -13.32 5.65 -11.06
CA GLU A 126 -12.63 5.74 -12.37
C GLU A 126 -11.21 6.32 -12.28
N PRO A 127 -10.93 7.38 -11.49
CA PRO A 127 -9.58 7.92 -11.37
C PRO A 127 -8.56 6.96 -10.73
N PHE A 128 -9.02 5.90 -10.05
CA PHE A 128 -8.16 4.89 -9.41
C PHE A 128 -7.96 3.66 -10.29
N GLY A 129 -8.58 3.61 -11.48
CA GLY A 129 -8.34 2.56 -12.45
C GLY A 129 -6.88 2.56 -12.92
N PRO A 130 -6.34 1.39 -13.31
CA PRO A 130 -5.02 1.30 -13.92
C PRO A 130 -5.01 2.20 -15.14
N THR A 131 -4.10 3.16 -15.13
CA THR A 131 -3.90 4.05 -16.27
C THR A 131 -3.34 3.21 -17.41
N THR A 132 -4.08 3.08 -18.50
CA THR A 132 -3.62 2.39 -19.73
C THR A 132 -2.46 3.12 -20.42
N TYR A 133 -2.16 4.34 -19.98
CA TYR A 133 -1.04 5.15 -20.46
C TYR A 133 0.09 5.11 -19.44
N PHE A 134 0.98 4.14 -19.59
CA PHE A 134 2.28 4.19 -18.93
C PHE A 134 3.11 5.30 -19.56
N SER A 135 3.86 6.05 -18.76
CA SER A 135 4.74 7.09 -19.27
C SER A 135 5.77 6.46 -20.23
N VAL A 136 5.75 6.91 -21.49
CA VAL A 136 6.74 6.53 -22.51
C VAL A 136 8.11 7.15 -22.20
N ASP A 137 8.16 8.12 -21.27
CA ASP A 137 9.40 8.75 -20.84
C ASP A 137 10.41 7.67 -20.43
N PRO A 138 11.66 7.70 -20.93
CA PRO A 138 12.66 6.74 -20.54
C PRO A 138 13.05 6.87 -19.07
N ARG A 139 12.97 8.06 -18.47
CA ARG A 139 13.47 8.35 -17.12
C ARG A 139 12.64 7.70 -16.00
N PRO A 140 13.26 7.31 -14.87
CA PRO A 140 12.53 6.80 -13.71
C PRO A 140 11.41 7.73 -13.22
N THR A 141 10.35 7.17 -12.65
CA THR A 141 9.14 7.92 -12.25
C THR A 141 9.45 9.10 -11.30
N TYR A 142 10.42 8.96 -10.39
CA TYR A 142 10.79 10.02 -9.45
C TYR A 142 11.31 11.28 -10.15
N LEU A 143 12.04 11.14 -11.25
CA LEU A 143 12.50 12.29 -12.06
C LEU A 143 11.35 12.92 -12.84
N CYS A 144 10.46 12.10 -13.38
CA CYS A 144 9.30 12.58 -14.14
C CYS A 144 8.34 13.41 -13.28
N HIS A 145 8.21 13.07 -12.00
CA HIS A 145 7.24 13.68 -11.08
C HIS A 145 7.87 14.50 -9.94
N GLY A 146 9.20 14.58 -9.88
CA GLY A 146 9.92 15.43 -8.94
C GLY A 146 9.81 15.01 -7.48
N PHE A 147 9.58 13.73 -7.18
CA PHE A 147 9.61 13.23 -5.79
C PHE A 147 11.01 12.73 -5.39
N PRO A 148 11.35 12.70 -4.08
CA PRO A 148 12.69 12.30 -3.63
C PRO A 148 13.07 10.89 -4.08
N ARG A 149 14.32 10.72 -4.51
CA ARG A 149 14.89 9.40 -4.81
C ARG A 149 15.11 8.63 -3.50
N ILE A 150 14.66 7.38 -3.47
CA ILE A 150 15.00 6.43 -2.41
C ILE A 150 16.22 5.63 -2.86
N ASP A 151 17.24 5.52 -2.01
CA ASP A 151 18.35 4.63 -2.26
C ASP A 151 17.99 3.19 -1.85
N TRP A 152 17.58 2.40 -2.83
CA TRP A 152 17.02 1.06 -2.63
C TRP A 152 18.00 -0.07 -2.99
N VAL A 153 19.07 0.24 -3.74
CA VAL A 153 19.98 -0.78 -4.31
C VAL A 153 20.66 -1.57 -3.20
N ARG A 154 21.32 -0.86 -2.28
CA ARG A 154 22.03 -1.47 -1.15
C ARG A 154 21.11 -2.31 -0.24
N PRO A 155 19.94 -1.83 0.21
CA PRO A 155 19.00 -2.65 0.97
C PRO A 155 18.60 -3.96 0.27
N PHE A 156 18.49 -3.95 -1.06
CA PHE A 156 18.15 -5.14 -1.83
C PHE A 156 19.33 -6.10 -1.97
N GLU A 157 20.56 -5.60 -2.09
CA GLU A 157 21.78 -6.42 -2.04
C GLU A 157 21.90 -7.13 -0.69
N GLU A 158 21.72 -6.40 0.42
CA GLU A 158 21.72 -6.96 1.78
C GLU A 158 20.61 -8.03 1.94
N LEU A 159 19.42 -7.80 1.36
CA LEU A 159 18.34 -8.79 1.35
C LEU A 159 18.69 -10.05 0.55
N ARG A 160 19.39 -9.91 -0.58
CA ARG A 160 19.83 -11.07 -1.38
C ARG A 160 20.89 -11.89 -0.66
N GLU A 161 21.83 -11.25 0.02
CA GLU A 161 22.82 -11.95 0.87
C GLU A 161 22.12 -12.73 1.98
N LEU A 162 21.13 -12.11 2.64
CA LEU A 162 20.34 -12.78 3.66
C LEU A 162 19.60 -13.99 3.08
N ILE A 163 18.91 -13.85 1.94
CA ILE A 163 18.22 -14.97 1.28
C ILE A 163 19.22 -16.06 0.87
N GLY A 164 20.41 -15.68 0.41
CA GLY A 164 21.56 -16.55 0.11
C GLY A 164 22.01 -17.39 1.30
N SER A 165 21.95 -16.82 2.50
CA SER A 165 22.30 -17.51 3.75
C SER A 165 21.21 -18.45 4.27
N LEU A 166 19.98 -18.37 3.73
CA LEU A 166 18.87 -19.23 4.13
C LEU A 166 18.92 -20.55 3.34
N ASP A 167 19.35 -21.62 4.00
CA ASP A 167 19.18 -22.99 3.49
C ASP A 167 17.70 -23.38 3.58
N GLY A 168 16.93 -23.13 2.51
CA GLY A 168 15.49 -23.38 2.51
C GLY A 168 14.92 -23.74 1.14
N PRO A 169 13.85 -24.56 1.09
CA PRO A 169 13.23 -25.03 -0.16
C PRO A 169 12.58 -23.91 -0.97
N ASN A 170 12.35 -22.74 -0.35
CA ASN A 170 11.69 -21.59 -0.95
C ASN A 170 12.65 -20.53 -1.52
N PHE A 171 13.96 -20.83 -1.55
CA PHE A 171 14.99 -19.89 -2.02
C PHE A 171 14.66 -19.30 -3.40
N SER A 172 14.22 -20.14 -4.35
CA SER A 172 13.84 -19.69 -5.70
C SER A 172 12.65 -18.74 -5.70
N VAL A 173 11.65 -18.97 -4.84
CA VAL A 173 10.46 -18.13 -4.70
C VAL A 173 10.85 -16.75 -4.15
N TYR A 174 11.73 -16.71 -3.15
CA TYR A 174 12.20 -15.43 -2.59
C TYR A 174 13.02 -14.64 -3.60
N ASN A 175 13.94 -15.29 -4.32
CA ASN A 175 14.70 -14.61 -5.37
C ASN A 175 13.80 -14.06 -6.46
N GLN A 176 12.82 -14.84 -6.93
CA GLN A 176 11.86 -14.35 -7.93
C GLN A 176 11.05 -13.15 -7.42
N ALA A 177 10.67 -13.14 -6.14
CA ALA A 177 9.98 -12.01 -5.54
C ALA A 177 10.88 -10.77 -5.47
N VAL A 178 12.15 -10.93 -5.09
CA VAL A 178 13.14 -9.83 -5.08
C VAL A 178 13.36 -9.30 -6.49
N ASP A 179 13.57 -10.17 -7.49
CA ASP A 179 13.74 -9.78 -8.89
C ASP A 179 12.56 -8.91 -9.37
N GLY A 180 11.32 -9.33 -9.08
CA GLY A 180 10.13 -8.57 -9.43
C GLY A 180 10.08 -7.19 -8.76
N LEU A 181 10.49 -7.11 -7.50
CA LEU A 181 10.56 -5.84 -6.77
C LEU A 181 11.66 -4.92 -7.32
N GLU A 182 12.85 -5.44 -7.64
CA GLU A 182 13.95 -4.65 -8.20
C GLU A 182 13.56 -3.96 -9.51
N VAL A 183 12.84 -4.66 -10.39
CA VAL A 183 12.38 -4.09 -11.66
C VAL A 183 11.44 -2.89 -11.42
N VAL A 184 10.53 -3.00 -10.44
CA VAL A 184 9.60 -1.92 -10.08
C VAL A 184 10.34 -0.75 -9.41
N TYR A 185 11.28 -1.04 -8.52
CA TYR A 185 12.08 -0.02 -7.84
C TYR A 185 13.02 0.71 -8.81
N ASP A 186 13.60 0.02 -9.78
CA ASP A 186 14.40 0.63 -10.84
C ASP A 186 13.54 1.53 -11.74
N ALA A 187 12.38 1.03 -12.17
CA ALA A 187 11.41 1.82 -12.95
C ALA A 187 10.97 3.10 -12.23
N THR A 188 10.89 3.04 -10.90
CA THR A 188 10.35 4.11 -10.05
C THR A 188 11.43 5.09 -9.57
N TYR A 189 12.52 4.59 -9.01
CA TYR A 189 13.57 5.35 -8.31
C TYR A 189 14.92 5.33 -9.02
N GLY A 190 15.10 4.46 -10.02
CA GLY A 190 16.33 4.30 -10.78
C GLY A 190 17.49 3.70 -9.98
N ARG A 191 18.41 3.05 -10.68
CA ARG A 191 19.65 2.50 -10.11
C ARG A 191 20.82 3.51 -10.06
N GLY A 192 20.55 4.79 -10.33
CA GLY A 192 21.57 5.85 -10.41
C GLY A 192 21.89 6.31 -11.83
N ASN A 193 21.26 5.68 -12.82
CA ASN A 193 21.12 6.17 -14.18
C ASN A 193 19.87 7.07 -14.28
N ASP A 194 19.93 8.07 -15.16
CA ASP A 194 18.78 8.95 -15.44
C ASP A 194 17.74 8.28 -16.36
N THR A 195 17.96 7.03 -16.77
CA THR A 195 17.12 6.29 -17.74
C THR A 195 16.76 4.90 -17.22
N TYR A 196 15.56 4.43 -17.57
CA TYR A 196 15.07 3.08 -17.30
C TYR A 196 14.70 2.39 -18.61
N ASP A 197 15.38 1.28 -18.91
CA ASP A 197 15.24 0.55 -20.19
C ASP A 197 14.34 -0.69 -20.10
N GLY A 198 13.80 -1.00 -18.92
CA GLY A 198 12.88 -2.11 -18.74
C GLY A 198 11.45 -1.83 -19.24
N ASP A 199 10.57 -2.82 -19.07
CA ASP A 199 9.16 -2.70 -19.45
C ASP A 199 8.48 -1.55 -18.69
N LYS A 200 7.91 -0.61 -19.44
CA LYS A 200 7.25 0.60 -18.91
C LYS A 200 6.02 0.27 -18.06
N SER A 201 5.46 -0.93 -18.17
CA SER A 201 4.39 -1.41 -17.29
C SER A 201 4.81 -1.47 -15.81
N ASN A 202 6.12 -1.55 -15.54
CA ASN A 202 6.68 -1.53 -14.18
C ASN A 202 6.77 -0.13 -13.58
N LYS A 203 6.58 0.92 -14.39
CA LYS A 203 6.52 2.28 -13.87
C LYS A 203 5.22 2.46 -13.12
N MET A 204 5.28 3.12 -11.97
CA MET A 204 4.06 3.58 -11.31
C MET A 204 3.22 4.40 -12.28
N ALA A 205 1.97 3.98 -12.47
CA ALA A 205 0.99 4.74 -13.19
C ALA A 205 0.70 6.00 -12.38
N VAL A 206 1.18 7.15 -12.84
CA VAL A 206 0.91 8.42 -12.19
C VAL A 206 -0.20 9.13 -12.97
N PRO A 207 -1.33 9.48 -12.31
CA PRO A 207 -2.39 10.20 -12.98
C PRO A 207 -1.82 11.51 -13.54
N HIS A 208 -2.04 11.75 -14.83
CA HIS A 208 -1.69 13.03 -15.46
C HIS A 208 -2.44 14.14 -14.73
N GLY A 209 -1.69 15.07 -14.13
CA GLY A 209 -2.26 16.30 -13.63
C GLY A 209 -2.94 17.04 -14.78
N ARG A 210 -4.23 17.32 -14.64
CA ARG A 210 -4.86 18.45 -15.31
C ARG A 210 -4.77 19.66 -14.41
#